data_AF-A0AAV4SSY8-F1
#
_entry.id   AF-A0AAV4SSY8-F1
#
_cell.length_a   1.000
_cell.length_b   1.000
_cell.length_c   1.000
_cell.angle_alpha   90.00
_cell.angle_beta   90.00
_cell.angle_gamma   90.00
#
_symmetry.space_group_name_H-M   'P 1'
#
loop_
_entity.id
_entity.type
_entity.pdbx_description
1 polymer ?
#
loop_
_entity_poly.entity_id
_entity_poly.type
_entity_poly.pdbx_seq_one_letter_code
_entity_poly.pdbx_strand_id
1 'polypeptide(L)' 'MLDKDSPPETKRPSSRCYSIRRCLVDFEWAYCHLNGLYLPGSDDPKSIHWYEWLMNEGLAGTEIKIKLA' A
#
# COMPACT_ATOMS: atom_id res chain seq x y z
N MET A 1 -2.57 -14.56 -39.77
CA MET A 1 -3.85 -15.01 -39.19
C MET A 1 -3.52 -15.71 -37.89
N LEU A 2 -3.85 -15.10 -36.76
CA LEU A 2 -3.74 -15.70 -35.43
C LEU A 2 -5.08 -15.47 -34.73
N ASP A 3 -5.55 -16.52 -34.09
CA ASP A 3 -6.94 -16.85 -33.76
C ASP A 3 -7.66 -15.83 -32.86
N LYS A 4 -8.97 -15.66 -33.12
CA LYS A 4 -9.86 -14.66 -32.54
C LYS A 4 -10.67 -15.12 -31.31
N ASP A 5 -10.30 -16.21 -30.65
CA ASP A 5 -11.11 -16.81 -29.58
C ASP A 5 -10.41 -16.86 -28.21
N SER A 6 -9.77 -15.77 -27.79
CA SER A 6 -9.35 -15.60 -26.39
C SER A 6 -10.42 -14.81 -25.62
N PRO A 7 -10.97 -15.33 -24.50
CA PRO A 7 -11.91 -14.58 -23.69
C PRO A 7 -11.27 -13.29 -23.17
N PRO A 8 -12.04 -12.19 -22.99
CA PRO A 8 -11.49 -10.90 -22.60
C PRO A 8 -10.77 -11.07 -21.27
N GLU A 9 -9.48 -10.78 -21.30
CA GLU A 9 -8.58 -10.86 -20.17
C GLU A 9 -9.17 -10.05 -19.03
N THR A 10 -9.80 -10.74 -18.07
CA THR A 10 -10.23 -10.18 -16.80
C THR A 10 -8.98 -9.57 -16.19
N LYS A 11 -8.98 -8.22 -16.10
CA LYS A 11 -7.86 -7.39 -15.65
C LYS A 11 -7.10 -8.09 -14.53
N ARG A 12 -5.96 -8.70 -14.88
CA ARG A 12 -5.04 -9.26 -13.89
C ARG A 12 -4.68 -8.09 -12.96
N PRO A 13 -4.83 -8.22 -11.63
CA PRO A 13 -4.38 -7.17 -10.74
C PRO A 13 -2.89 -6.95 -11.00
N SER A 14 -2.51 -5.68 -11.21
CA SER A 14 -1.16 -5.32 -11.60
C SER A 14 -0.17 -5.94 -10.61
N SER A 15 0.76 -6.71 -11.15
CA SER A 15 1.68 -7.61 -10.44
C SER A 15 2.74 -6.89 -9.57
N ARG A 16 2.52 -5.63 -9.19
CA ARG A 16 3.46 -4.82 -8.39
C ARG A 16 3.13 -4.70 -6.91
N CYS A 17 1.87 -4.93 -6.50
CA CYS A 17 1.49 -4.82 -5.08
C CYS A 17 2.17 -5.89 -4.21
N TYR A 18 2.41 -7.09 -4.76
CA TYR A 18 3.06 -8.22 -4.07
C TYR A 18 4.51 -7.99 -3.64
N SER A 19 5.18 -6.94 -4.15
CA SER A 19 6.55 -6.61 -3.72
C SER A 19 6.60 -5.87 -2.37
N ILE A 20 5.48 -5.34 -1.89
CA ILE A 20 5.35 -4.68 -0.58
C ILE A 20 4.63 -5.66 0.36
N ARG A 21 5.40 -6.60 0.93
CA ARG A 21 4.90 -7.73 1.75
C ARG A 21 4.23 -7.36 3.09
N ARG A 22 3.68 -6.15 3.27
CA ARG A 22 3.13 -5.69 4.56
C ARG A 22 1.90 -4.76 4.47
N CYS A 23 1.03 -4.87 3.47
CA CYS A 23 -0.20 -4.06 3.44
C CYS A 23 -1.32 -4.61 4.33
N LEU A 24 -1.87 -3.74 5.18
CA LEU A 24 -3.30 -3.76 5.52
C LEU A 24 -3.97 -2.74 4.58
N VAL A 25 -4.85 -3.24 3.72
CA VAL A 25 -5.70 -2.53 2.73
C VAL A 25 -5.02 -2.10 1.42
N ASP A 26 -5.28 -2.91 0.39
CA ASP A 26 -4.87 -2.70 -1.02
C ASP A 26 -5.62 -1.52 -1.67
N PHE A 27 -4.95 -0.38 -1.79
CA PHE A 27 -5.22 0.61 -2.84
C PHE A 27 -3.88 0.97 -3.49
N GLU A 28 -3.87 1.26 -4.79
CA GLU A 28 -2.65 1.60 -5.55
C GLU A 28 -1.81 2.72 -4.89
N TRP A 29 -2.42 3.48 -3.98
CA TRP A 29 -1.77 4.33 -2.98
C TRP A 29 -2.53 4.17 -1.65
N ALA A 30 -1.92 3.56 -0.64
CA ALA A 30 -2.55 3.44 0.67
C ALA A 30 -2.56 4.84 1.32
N TYR A 31 -3.74 5.35 1.66
CA TYR A 31 -3.88 6.63 2.39
C TYR A 31 -3.26 6.57 3.81
N CYS A 32 -3.01 5.36 4.29
CA CYS A 32 -2.37 5.06 5.56
C CYS A 32 -1.61 3.74 5.41
N HIS A 33 -0.33 3.71 5.78
CA HIS A 33 0.53 2.54 5.60
C HIS A 33 1.30 2.23 6.89
N LEU A 34 0.59 1.99 8.00
CA LEU A 34 1.20 1.82 9.33
C LEU A 34 2.10 0.58 9.46
N ASN A 35 2.05 -0.33 8.49
CA ASN A 35 2.91 -1.52 8.39
C ASN A 35 4.03 -1.38 7.35
N GLY A 36 4.27 -0.17 6.84
CA GLY A 36 5.31 0.13 5.86
C GLY A 36 6.74 -0.05 6.38
N LEU A 37 7.72 0.35 5.56
CA LEU A 37 9.13 0.36 5.92
C LEU A 37 9.43 1.46 6.95
N TYR A 38 10.26 1.14 7.93
CA TYR A 38 10.74 2.14 8.89
C TYR A 38 11.76 3.07 8.24
N LEU A 39 11.29 4.21 7.74
CA LEU A 39 12.07 5.21 7.00
C LEU A 39 11.73 6.63 7.48
N PRO A 40 12.03 7.00 8.74
CA PRO A 40 11.60 8.26 9.32
C PRO A 40 12.13 9.48 8.54
N GLY A 41 11.25 10.45 8.25
CA GLY A 41 11.57 11.66 7.50
C GLY A 41 11.79 11.47 5.99
N SER A 42 11.62 10.24 5.48
CA SER A 42 11.69 9.97 4.04
C SER A 42 10.32 10.13 3.40
N ASP A 43 10.23 10.91 2.32
CA ASP A 43 9.06 10.97 1.43
C ASP A 43 9.06 9.74 0.50
N ASP A 44 8.59 8.60 1.01
CA ASP A 44 8.45 7.36 0.27
C ASP A 44 7.08 6.73 0.60
N PRO A 45 6.21 6.45 -0.39
CA PRO A 45 4.91 5.80 -0.17
C PRO A 45 5.03 4.38 0.44
N LYS A 46 6.21 3.77 0.42
CA LYS A 46 6.48 2.50 1.10
C LYS A 46 6.78 2.68 2.59
N SER A 47 7.01 3.91 3.07
CA SER A 47 7.31 4.19 4.47
C SER A 47 6.08 3.98 5.36
N ILE A 48 6.32 3.88 6.67
CA ILE A 48 5.25 3.99 7.68
C ILE A 48 4.70 5.42 7.64
N HIS A 49 3.55 5.65 7.02
CA HIS A 49 3.01 7.01 6.86
C HIS A 49 1.49 7.09 7.08
N TRP A 50 1.02 8.33 7.26
CA TRP A 50 -0.40 8.69 7.36
C TRP A 50 -0.64 9.96 6.54
N TYR A 51 -1.40 9.82 5.43
CA TYR A 51 -1.47 10.86 4.40
C TYR A 51 -2.04 12.19 4.90
N GLU A 52 -3.13 12.15 5.67
CA GLU A 52 -3.75 13.37 6.27
C GLU A 52 -2.81 14.18 7.15
N TRP A 53 -1.79 13.55 7.74
CA TRP A 53 -0.92 14.24 8.69
C TRP A 53 0.37 14.74 8.03
N LEU A 54 1.12 13.85 7.40
CA LEU A 54 2.44 14.14 6.82
C LEU A 54 2.58 13.61 5.39
N MET A 55 1.46 13.37 4.69
CA MET A 55 1.48 12.75 3.36
C MET A 55 2.22 11.40 3.39
N ASN A 56 3.29 11.24 2.59
CA ASN A 56 4.10 10.02 2.54
C ASN A 56 5.38 10.12 3.38
N GLU A 57 5.54 11.15 4.22
CA GLU A 57 6.71 11.27 5.07
C GLU A 57 6.68 10.20 6.18
N GLY A 58 7.77 9.45 6.28
CA GLY A 58 7.88 8.34 7.22
C GLY A 58 7.81 8.80 8.68
N LEU A 59 6.93 8.16 9.45
CA LEU A 59 6.76 8.34 10.88
C LEU A 59 7.92 7.69 11.66
N ALA A 60 8.33 8.33 12.75
CA ALA A 60 9.31 7.77 13.69
C ALA A 60 8.78 6.57 14.50
N GLY A 61 7.47 6.33 14.46
CA GLY A 61 6.81 5.19 15.09
C GLY A 61 5.30 5.29 14.98
N THR A 62 4.61 4.16 15.21
CA THR A 62 3.15 4.09 15.28
C THR A 62 2.73 3.02 16.27
N GLU A 63 1.59 3.22 16.92
CA GLU A 63 1.00 2.28 17.87
C GLU A 63 -0.52 2.24 17.66
N ILE A 64 -1.08 1.04 17.48
CA ILE A 64 -2.52 0.83 17.34
C ILE A 64 -3.04 0.21 18.64
N LYS A 65 -4.01 0.87 19.29
CA LYS A 65 -4.64 0.40 20.53
C LYS A 65 -6.12 0.15 20.32
N ILE A 66 -6.63 -0.90 20.94
CA ILE A 66 -8.08 -1.20 20.99
C ILE A 66 -8.54 -0.97 22.42
N LYS A 67 -9.72 -0.36 22.56
CA LYS A 67 -10.41 -0.22 23.85
C LYS A 67 -11.83 -0.76 23.69
N LEU A 68 -12.25 -1.62 24.61
CA LEU A 68 -13.65 -2.07 24.66
C LEU A 68 -14.53 -0.90 25.10
N ALA A 69 -15.62 -0.70 24.38
CA ALA A 69 -16.62 0.33 24.67
C ALA A 69 -17.43 -0.02 25.93
#